data_AF-A0A939HVC4-F1
#
_entry.id   AF-A0A939HVC4-F1
#
_cell.length_a   1.000
_cell.length_b   1.000
_cell.length_c   1.000
_cell.angle_alpha   90.00
_cell.angle_beta   90.00
_cell.angle_gamma   90.00
#
_symmetry.space_group_name_H-M   'P 1'
#
loop_
_entity.id
_entity.type
_entity.pdbx_description
1 polymer ?
#
loop_
_entity_poly.entity_id
_entity_poly.type
_entity_poly.pdbx_seq_one_letter_code
_entity_poly.pdbx_strand_id
1 'polypeptide(L)'
;MELQDMVALVLRDEGIPIYIPTAQNVDDLERDDNNRNQFWSDASKRHSDDQGVTISLIHRAKGNEADMVYVVGFDRIAKNESKIKLRNAIFVALTRARGWAVLSGIGEYPMYEEMRQVIDSGDSFTFTYRLPSRNLSD
;
A
#
# COMPACT_ATOMS: atom_id res chain seq x y z
N MET A 1 8.70 16.63 1.10
CA MET A 1 8.24 15.62 2.08
C MET A 1 7.64 14.48 1.29
N GLU A 2 8.07 13.24 1.55
CA GLU A 2 7.55 12.05 0.85
C GLU A 2 6.15 11.69 1.38
N LEU A 3 5.36 10.97 0.57
CA LEU A 3 3.98 10.60 0.95
C LEU A 3 3.94 9.72 2.20
N GLN A 4 4.92 8.82 2.34
CA GLN A 4 5.03 7.95 3.51
C GLN A 4 5.12 8.77 4.80
N ASP A 5 5.98 9.79 4.81
CA ASP A 5 6.19 10.66 5.96
C ASP A 5 4.94 11.48 6.28
N MET A 6 4.23 11.97 5.25
CA MET A 6 2.95 12.68 5.44
C MET A 6 1.91 11.81 6.14
N VAL A 7 1.74 10.57 5.67
CA VAL A 7 0.78 9.63 6.28
C VAL A 7 1.18 9.32 7.72
N ALA A 8 2.47 9.10 7.97
CA ALA A 8 2.97 8.82 9.32
C ALA A 8 2.71 10.00 10.28
N LEU A 9 2.99 11.23 9.84
CA LEU A 9 2.74 12.44 10.64
C LEU A 9 1.25 12.63 10.93
N VAL A 10 0.38 12.48 9.93
CA VAL A 10 -1.07 12.66 10.12
C VAL A 10 -1.64 11.60 11.07
N LEU A 11 -1.29 10.33 10.91
CA LEU A 11 -1.77 9.28 11.80
C LEU A 11 -1.32 9.53 13.25
N ARG A 12 -0.05 9.92 13.43
CA ARG A 12 0.48 10.25 14.76
C ARG A 12 -0.20 11.46 15.37
N ASP A 13 -0.47 12.51 14.59
CA ASP A 13 -1.18 13.72 15.05
C ASP A 13 -2.63 13.40 15.48
N GLU A 14 -3.26 12.39 14.86
CA GLU A 14 -4.57 11.86 15.25
C GLU A 14 -4.50 10.84 16.41
N GLY A 15 -3.32 10.64 17.01
CA GLY A 15 -3.13 9.72 18.13
C GLY A 15 -3.15 8.23 17.75
N ILE A 16 -2.93 7.91 16.47
CA ILE A 16 -2.78 6.53 15.98
C ILE A 16 -1.28 6.20 15.94
N PRO A 17 -0.79 5.28 16.78
CA PRO A 17 0.62 4.91 16.77
C PRO A 17 1.01 4.27 15.44
N ILE A 18 2.20 4.60 14.95
CA ILE A 18 2.70 4.11 13.65
C ILE A 18 3.96 3.28 13.83
N TYR A 19 4.17 2.35 12.91
CA TYR A 19 5.42 1.60 12.82
C TYR A 19 6.01 1.71 11.42
N ILE A 20 7.21 2.29 11.32
CA ILE A 20 7.98 2.20 10.08
C ILE A 20 8.77 0.88 10.15
N PRO A 21 8.65 -0.03 9.17
CA PRO A 21 9.50 -1.22 9.12
C PRO A 21 10.98 -0.85 9.33
N THR A 22 11.73 -1.66 10.08
CA THR A 22 13.08 -1.38 10.65
C THR A 22 13.19 -0.30 11.72
N ALA A 23 12.14 0.42 12.10
CA ALA A 23 12.24 1.34 13.21
C ALA A 23 12.52 0.59 14.53
N GLN A 24 13.25 1.25 15.43
CA GLN A 24 13.57 0.70 16.75
C GLN A 24 12.33 0.64 17.64
N ASN A 25 11.54 1.72 17.65
CA ASN A 25 10.32 1.84 18.42
C ASN A 25 9.13 2.24 17.54
N VAL A 26 7.93 2.13 18.12
CA VAL A 26 6.72 2.73 17.56
C VAL A 26 6.86 4.25 17.61
N ASP A 27 6.26 4.94 16.64
CA ASP A 27 6.31 6.38 16.41
C ASP A 27 7.68 6.97 16.02
N ASP A 28 8.70 6.13 15.89
CA ASP A 28 9.97 6.48 15.27
C ASP A 28 9.80 6.57 13.74
N LEU A 29 10.13 7.73 13.17
CA LEU A 29 10.15 7.94 11.72
C LEU A 29 11.46 7.45 11.08
N GLU A 30 12.51 7.28 11.89
CA GLU A 30 13.82 6.86 11.44
C GLU A 30 13.91 5.34 11.32
N ARG A 31 14.59 4.88 10.27
CA ARG A 31 14.82 3.46 10.01
C ARG A 31 16.15 3.08 10.65
N ASP A 32 16.15 1.99 11.41
CA ASP A 32 17.37 1.40 11.94
C ASP A 32 17.76 0.14 11.12
N ASP A 33 18.92 0.21 10.45
CA ASP A 33 19.44 -0.90 9.67
C ASP A 33 19.85 -2.12 10.52
N ASN A 34 19.85 -2.01 11.85
CA ASN A 34 20.17 -3.12 12.75
C ASN A 34 19.17 -4.29 12.65
N ASN A 35 17.93 -4.07 12.23
CA ASN A 35 16.92 -5.13 12.12
C ASN A 35 16.16 -5.14 10.78
N ARG A 36 16.89 -5.35 9.68
CA ARG A 36 16.38 -5.34 8.29
C ARG A 36 15.17 -6.26 8.03
N ASN A 37 15.01 -7.32 8.82
CA ASN A 37 13.94 -8.29 8.66
C ASN A 37 12.65 -7.92 9.40
N GLN A 38 12.68 -6.89 10.26
CA GLN A 38 11.50 -6.46 11.00
C GLN A 38 10.56 -5.67 10.09
N PHE A 39 9.36 -6.21 9.89
CA PHE A 39 8.29 -5.56 9.12
C PHE A 39 7.12 -5.08 10.00
N TRP A 40 6.74 -5.88 10.98
CA TRP A 40 5.68 -5.55 11.94
C TRP A 40 6.27 -4.96 13.22
N SER A 41 5.50 -4.17 13.96
CA SER A 41 5.87 -3.87 15.35
C SER A 41 5.93 -5.19 16.14
N ASP A 42 6.84 -5.27 17.10
CA ASP A 42 7.08 -6.52 17.83
C ASP A 42 5.90 -6.87 18.74
N ALA A 43 5.06 -7.81 18.29
CA ALA A 43 3.90 -8.29 19.04
C ALA A 43 4.26 -9.05 20.32
N SER A 44 5.53 -9.43 20.52
CA SER A 44 5.99 -10.05 21.77
C SER A 44 6.14 -9.04 22.91
N LYS A 45 6.26 -7.75 22.58
CA LYS A 45 6.19 -6.68 23.55
C LYS A 45 4.74 -6.56 24.06
N ARG A 46 4.58 -6.76 25.36
CA ARG A 46 3.26 -6.88 26.01
C ARG A 46 2.58 -5.55 26.27
N HIS A 47 3.27 -4.43 26.10
CA HIS A 47 2.68 -3.10 26.24
C HIS A 47 1.96 -2.73 24.95
N SER A 48 0.72 -2.27 25.07
CA SER A 48 -0.07 -1.72 23.97
C SER A 48 0.66 -0.60 23.23
N ASP A 49 1.51 0.13 23.96
CA ASP A 49 2.26 1.28 23.48
C ASP A 49 3.39 0.87 22.52
N ASP A 50 3.66 -0.43 22.39
CA ASP A 50 4.60 -1.01 21.43
C ASP A 50 3.92 -1.53 20.15
N GLN A 51 2.62 -1.29 19.95
CA GLN A 51 1.88 -1.65 18.75
C GLN A 51 1.52 -0.42 17.93
N GLY A 52 1.77 -0.48 16.62
CA GLY A 52 1.46 0.61 15.70
C GLY A 52 1.03 0.11 14.33
N VAL A 53 0.34 0.98 13.59
CA VAL A 53 -0.02 0.74 12.19
C VAL A 53 1.24 0.74 11.35
N THR A 54 1.55 -0.38 10.71
CA THR A 54 2.73 -0.46 9.83
C THR A 54 2.54 0.38 8.57
N ILE A 55 3.45 1.33 8.33
CA ILE A 55 3.47 2.17 7.12
C ILE A 55 4.69 1.79 6.28
N SER A 56 4.44 1.28 5.08
CA SER A 56 5.49 0.75 4.21
C SER A 56 5.30 1.14 2.75
N LEU A 57 6.40 1.09 2.01
CA LEU A 57 6.37 1.18 0.55
C LEU A 57 6.04 -0.20 -0.03
N ILE A 58 5.35 -0.21 -1.19
CA ILE A 58 4.84 -1.44 -1.82
C ILE A 58 5.93 -2.51 -2.01
N HIS A 59 7.13 -2.12 -2.42
CA HIS A 59 8.23 -3.06 -2.66
C HIS A 59 8.65 -3.81 -1.38
N ARG A 60 8.54 -3.16 -0.21
CA ARG A 60 8.93 -3.72 1.08
C ARG A 60 7.81 -4.55 1.71
N ALA A 61 6.56 -4.28 1.35
CA ALA A 61 5.40 -5.07 1.78
C ALA A 61 5.33 -6.46 1.13
N LYS A 62 6.17 -6.76 0.12
CA LYS A 62 6.15 -8.06 -0.56
C LYS A 62 6.39 -9.21 0.43
N GLY A 63 5.49 -10.19 0.44
CA GLY A 63 5.53 -11.35 1.35
C GLY A 63 4.91 -11.09 2.72
N ASN A 64 4.56 -9.85 3.05
CA ASN A 64 3.85 -9.49 4.27
C ASN A 64 2.36 -9.28 3.96
N GLU A 65 1.47 -9.78 4.81
CA GLU A 65 0.01 -9.69 4.63
C GLU A 65 -0.65 -9.20 5.92
N ALA A 66 -1.77 -8.49 5.78
CA ALA A 66 -2.57 -7.98 6.89
C ALA A 66 -4.06 -8.17 6.60
N ASP A 67 -4.88 -8.21 7.65
CA ASP A 67 -6.33 -8.36 7.52
C ASP A 67 -6.96 -7.14 6.82
N MET A 68 -6.42 -5.94 7.06
CA MET A 68 -6.80 -4.71 6.39
C MET A 68 -5.57 -4.00 5.81
N VAL A 69 -5.67 -3.52 4.57
CA VAL A 69 -4.61 -2.78 3.88
C VAL A 69 -5.16 -1.51 3.28
N TYR A 70 -4.53 -0.38 3.61
CA TYR A 70 -4.82 0.93 3.03
C TYR A 70 -3.71 1.29 2.04
N VAL A 71 -4.05 1.43 0.76
CA VAL A 71 -3.14 1.91 -0.27
C VAL A 71 -3.37 3.40 -0.45
N VAL A 72 -2.36 4.19 -0.08
CA VAL A 72 -2.39 5.66 -0.18
C VAL A 72 -1.60 6.12 -1.39
N GLY A 73 -2.16 7.08 -2.14
CA GLY A 73 -1.52 7.67 -3.32
C GLY A 73 -1.82 6.90 -4.60
N PHE A 74 -3.02 6.32 -4.72
CA PHE A 74 -3.48 5.62 -5.92
C PHE A 74 -3.45 6.53 -7.17
N ASP A 75 -3.61 7.84 -7.00
CA ASP A 75 -3.43 8.84 -8.07
C ASP A 75 -2.04 8.79 -8.70
N ARG A 76 -0.98 8.48 -7.94
CA ARG A 76 0.38 8.39 -8.47
C ARG A 76 0.51 7.26 -9.50
N ILE A 77 -0.27 6.20 -9.34
CA ILE A 77 -0.37 5.07 -10.28
C ILE A 77 -1.31 5.44 -11.43
N ALA A 78 -2.50 5.94 -11.11
CA ALA A 78 -3.53 6.26 -12.10
C ALA A 78 -3.10 7.33 -13.12
N LYS A 79 -2.31 8.33 -12.69
CA LYS A 79 -1.66 9.33 -13.58
C LYS A 79 -0.80 8.72 -14.69
N ASN A 80 -0.27 7.51 -14.47
CA ASN A 80 0.70 6.85 -15.35
C ASN A 80 0.33 5.38 -15.58
N GLU A 81 -0.97 5.08 -15.72
CA GLU A 81 -1.47 3.71 -15.73
C GLU A 81 -0.98 2.85 -16.91
N SER A 82 -0.45 3.46 -17.97
CA SER A 82 0.19 2.74 -19.09
C SER A 82 1.51 2.06 -18.70
N LYS A 83 2.13 2.46 -17.57
CA LYS A 83 3.36 1.86 -17.07
C LYS A 83 3.04 0.55 -16.35
N ILE A 84 3.39 -0.57 -16.98
CA ILE A 84 3.22 -1.94 -16.44
C ILE A 84 3.79 -2.07 -15.02
N LYS A 85 4.95 -1.45 -14.73
CA LYS A 85 5.56 -1.48 -13.40
C LYS A 85 4.64 -0.90 -12.31
N LEU A 86 3.87 0.15 -12.62
CA LEU A 86 2.94 0.77 -11.68
C LEU A 86 1.66 -0.07 -11.52
N ARG A 87 1.16 -0.69 -12.61
CA ARG A 87 0.06 -1.66 -12.54
C ARG A 87 0.42 -2.89 -11.70
N ASN A 88 1.65 -3.39 -11.85
CA ASN A 88 2.15 -4.48 -11.00
C ASN A 88 2.27 -4.05 -9.53
N ALA A 89 2.64 -2.79 -9.26
CA ALA A 89 2.74 -2.29 -7.91
C ALA A 89 1.36 -2.28 -7.20
N ILE A 90 0.30 -1.80 -7.87
CA ILE A 90 -1.05 -1.84 -7.28
C ILE A 90 -1.52 -3.28 -7.05
N PHE A 91 -1.24 -4.20 -7.98
CA PHE A 91 -1.57 -5.62 -7.79
C PHE A 91 -0.86 -6.21 -6.57
N VAL A 92 0.45 -5.93 -6.41
CA VAL A 92 1.19 -6.37 -5.21
C VAL A 92 0.59 -5.77 -3.94
N ALA A 93 0.20 -4.49 -3.95
CA ALA A 93 -0.40 -3.82 -2.80
C ALA A 93 -1.76 -4.42 -2.42
N LEU A 94 -2.65 -4.64 -3.41
CA LEU A 94 -3.97 -5.23 -3.20
C LEU A 94 -3.88 -6.67 -2.64
N THR A 95 -2.93 -7.46 -3.15
CA THR A 95 -2.72 -8.85 -2.68
C THR A 95 -2.03 -8.94 -1.32
N ARG A 96 -1.75 -7.83 -0.63
CA ARG A 96 -1.32 -7.86 0.79
C ARG A 96 -2.52 -7.96 1.74
N ALA A 97 -3.73 -7.66 1.27
CA ALA A 97 -4.95 -7.73 2.06
C ALA A 97 -5.48 -9.17 2.14
N ARG A 98 -5.84 -9.60 3.35
CA ARG A 98 -6.55 -10.88 3.58
C ARG A 98 -8.06 -10.71 3.66
N GLY A 99 -8.54 -9.54 4.09
CA GLY A 99 -9.96 -9.23 4.22
C GLY A 99 -10.35 -7.96 3.45
N TRP A 100 -9.85 -6.80 3.89
CA TRP A 100 -10.22 -5.50 3.31
C TRP A 100 -9.04 -4.80 2.66
N ALA A 101 -9.23 -4.34 1.43
CA ALA A 101 -8.32 -3.43 0.74
C ALA A 101 -9.03 -2.10 0.48
N VAL A 102 -8.41 -1.00 0.89
CA VAL A 102 -8.92 0.35 0.66
C VAL A 102 -7.93 1.10 -0.22
N LEU A 103 -8.42 1.66 -1.33
CA LEU A 103 -7.62 2.51 -2.22
C LEU A 103 -7.98 3.97 -1.98
N SER A 104 -6.97 4.83 -1.80
CA SER A 104 -7.16 6.27 -1.66
C SER A 104 -6.22 7.03 -2.60
N GLY A 105 -6.75 8.10 -3.21
CA GLY A 105 -6.02 8.97 -4.12
C GLY A 105 -6.81 10.24 -4.41
N ILE A 106 -6.13 11.23 -4.98
CA ILE A 106 -6.68 12.55 -5.28
C ILE A 106 -6.80 12.78 -6.79
N GLY A 107 -7.82 13.54 -7.20
CA GLY A 107 -8.07 13.84 -8.60
C GLY A 107 -9.00 12.85 -9.29
N GLU A 108 -9.05 12.92 -10.61
CA GLU A 108 -9.96 12.13 -11.45
C GLU A 108 -9.16 11.43 -12.54
N TYR A 109 -9.25 10.10 -12.58
CA TYR A 109 -8.53 9.26 -13.54
C TYR A 109 -9.43 8.14 -14.05
N PRO A 110 -9.31 7.73 -15.33
CA PRO A 110 -10.08 6.61 -15.88
C PRO A 110 -9.97 5.32 -15.05
N MET A 111 -8.79 5.05 -14.49
CA MET A 111 -8.54 3.91 -13.62
C MET A 111 -9.44 3.86 -12.37
N TYR A 112 -9.92 5.02 -11.88
CA TYR A 112 -10.80 5.06 -10.71
C TYR A 112 -12.19 4.55 -11.07
N GLU A 113 -12.65 4.90 -12.27
CA GLU A 113 -13.91 4.41 -12.82
C GLU A 113 -13.83 2.91 -13.12
N GLU A 114 -12.70 2.43 -13.65
CA GLU A 114 -12.45 0.98 -13.81
C GLU A 114 -12.57 0.23 -12.47
N MET A 115 -11.96 0.75 -11.39
CA MET A 115 -12.07 0.14 -10.06
C MET A 115 -13.51 0.17 -9.52
N ARG A 116 -14.26 1.26 -9.73
CA ARG A 116 -15.67 1.35 -9.33
C ARG A 116 -16.53 0.34 -10.07
N GLN A 117 -16.36 0.22 -11.39
CA GLN A 117 -17.07 -0.76 -12.20
C GLN A 117 -16.79 -2.19 -11.74
N VAL A 118 -15.55 -2.50 -11.34
CA VAL A 118 -15.21 -3.82 -10.77
C VAL A 118 -15.95 -4.04 -9.45
N ILE A 119 -15.96 -3.05 -8.54
CA ILE A 119 -16.66 -3.16 -7.25
C ILE A 119 -18.17 -3.31 -7.45
N ASP A 120 -18.75 -2.50 -8.34
CA ASP A 120 -20.19 -2.48 -8.65
C ASP A 120 -20.65 -3.76 -9.38
N SER A 121 -19.73 -4.47 -10.03
CA SER A 121 -20.03 -5.74 -10.70
C SER A 121 -20.32 -6.90 -9.74
N GLY A 122 -19.99 -6.74 -8.45
CA GLY A 122 -20.25 -7.74 -7.41
C GLY A 122 -19.53 -9.06 -7.72
N ASP A 123 -20.31 -10.13 -7.88
CA ASP A 123 -19.78 -11.49 -8.04
C ASP A 123 -19.40 -11.84 -9.48
N SER A 124 -19.71 -10.98 -10.46
CA SER A 124 -19.44 -11.26 -11.88
C SER A 124 -18.94 -10.04 -12.61
N PHE A 125 -17.70 -10.13 -13.12
CA PHE A 125 -17.08 -9.08 -13.91
C PHE A 125 -16.75 -9.59 -15.32
N THR A 126 -17.07 -8.79 -16.33
CA THR A 126 -16.70 -9.06 -17.73
C THR A 126 -15.76 -7.99 -18.23
N PHE A 127 -14.62 -8.39 -18.78
CA PHE A 127 -13.69 -7.48 -19.44
C PHE A 127 -13.28 -8.01 -20.81
N THR A 128 -12.98 -7.09 -21.72
CA THR A 128 -12.39 -7.45 -23.01
C THR A 128 -10.89 -7.56 -22.85
N TYR A 129 -10.36 -8.78 -22.92
CA TYR A 129 -8.92 -8.99 -22.98
C TYR A 129 -8.36 -8.45 -24.30
N ARG A 130 -7.44 -7.48 -24.23
CA ARG A 130 -6.68 -6.99 -25.38
C ARG A 130 -5.25 -7.50 -25.27
N LEU A 131 -4.77 -8.17 -26.31
CA LEU A 131 -3.38 -8.63 -26.36
C LEU A 131 -2.45 -7.41 -26.25
N PRO A 132 -1.49 -7.38 -25.32
CA PRO A 132 -0.47 -6.34 -25.30
C PRO A 132 0.30 -6.36 -26.62
N SER A 133 0.49 -5.20 -27.27
CA SER A 133 1.38 -5.09 -28.42
C SER A 133 2.80 -5.39 -27.97
N ARG A 134 3.33 -6.56 -28.35
CA ARG A 134 4.69 -6.99 -28.02
C ARG A 134 5.69 -6.21 -28.88
N ASN A 135 6.10 -5.03 -28.42
CA ASN A 135 7.27 -4.36 -28.98
C ASN A 135 8.52 -5.07 -28.42
N LEU A 136 9.18 -5.87 -29.25
CA LEU A 136 10.40 -6.64 -28.93
C LEU A 136 11.66 -5.75 -28.92
N SER A 137 11.53 -4.47 -28.60
CA SER A 137 12.59 -3.47 -28.79
C SER A 137 13.05 -2.76 -27.49
N ASP A 138 12.77 -3.36 -26.32
CA ASP A 138 13.33 -2.94 -25.03
C ASP A 138 14.17 -4.07 -24.42
#